data_AF-A0A4Q5PQW1-F1
#
_entry.id   AF-A0A4Q5PQW1-F1
#
_cell.length_a   1.000
_cell.length_b   1.000
_cell.length_c   1.000
_cell.angle_alpha   90.00
_cell.angle_beta   90.00
_cell.angle_gamma   90.00
#
_symmetry.space_group_name_H-M   'P 1'
#
loop_
_entity.id
_entity.type
_entity.pdbx_description
1 polymer ?
#
loop_
_entity_poly.entity_id
_entity_poly.type
_entity_poly.pdbx_seq_one_letter_code
_entity_poly.pdbx_strand_id
1 'polypeptide(L)'
;MDSPYTVTLQGMDDLPSAERMASEIRFIRQLEKALGGADGVLSVYGAWRDASESEPGELSAATSSLAIKWPKAFDAAQRAGLKNIGESEAHFEMRVERSVAG
;
A
#
# COMPACT_ATOMS: atom_id res chain seq x y z
N MET A 1 6.48 -14.15 -11.67
CA MET A 1 5.36 -13.21 -11.85
C MET A 1 5.82 -11.93 -11.21
N ASP A 2 6.02 -10.90 -12.02
CA ASP A 2 6.29 -9.57 -11.48
C ASP A 2 5.02 -9.13 -10.72
N SER A 3 5.22 -8.63 -9.50
CA SER A 3 4.12 -8.10 -8.70
C SER A 3 3.76 -6.73 -9.27
N PRO A 4 2.47 -6.40 -9.50
CA PRO A 4 2.11 -5.14 -10.15
C PRO A 4 2.43 -3.89 -9.30
N TYR A 5 2.89 -4.11 -8.06
CA TYR A 5 3.50 -3.11 -7.21
C TYR A 5 4.54 -3.77 -6.30
N THR A 6 5.45 -2.95 -5.79
CA THR A 6 6.40 -3.31 -4.74
C THR A 6 6.09 -2.55 -3.47
N VAL A 7 6.47 -3.14 -2.33
CA VAL A 7 6.43 -2.50 -1.02
C VAL A 7 7.81 -2.60 -0.39
N THR A 8 8.30 -1.50 0.16
CA THR A 8 9.60 -1.44 0.83
C THR A 8 9.44 -0.88 2.24
N LEU A 9 10.09 -1.52 3.21
CA LEU A 9 10.21 -0.99 4.57
C LEU A 9 11.31 0.07 4.62
N GLN A 10 10.97 1.24 5.15
CA GLN A 10 11.85 2.40 5.34
C GLN A 10 12.11 2.64 6.84
N GLY A 11 13.15 3.43 7.14
CA GLY A 11 13.45 3.86 8.52
C GLY A 11 14.08 2.79 9.42
N MET A 12 14.64 1.72 8.83
CA MET A 12 15.20 0.58 9.57
C MET A 12 16.45 0.04 8.88
N ASP A 13 17.58 0.76 8.92
CA ASP A 13 18.77 0.37 8.14
C ASP A 13 19.45 -0.91 8.64
N ASP A 14 19.44 -1.14 9.95
CA ASP A 14 20.12 -2.28 10.60
C ASP A 14 19.26 -3.55 10.69
N LEU A 15 18.04 -3.54 10.16
CA LEU A 15 17.14 -4.69 10.24
C LEU A 15 17.63 -5.82 9.33
N PRO A 16 17.80 -7.06 9.84
CA PRO A 16 18.20 -8.21 9.03
C PRO A 16 17.27 -8.40 7.82
N SER A 17 17.84 -8.74 6.67
CA SER A 17 17.08 -8.85 5.41
C SER A 17 15.87 -9.79 5.51
N ALA A 18 16.01 -10.90 6.25
CA ALA A 18 14.92 -11.84 6.47
C ALA A 18 13.75 -11.23 7.26
N GLU A 19 14.03 -10.39 8.27
CA GLU A 19 13.02 -9.71 9.07
C GLU A 19 12.34 -8.60 8.28
N ARG A 20 13.12 -7.85 7.47
CA ARG A 20 12.60 -6.86 6.52
C ARG A 20 11.60 -7.51 5.56
N MET A 21 12.01 -8.58 4.87
CA MET A 21 11.16 -9.30 3.93
C MET A 21 9.90 -9.85 4.61
N ALA A 22 10.03 -10.43 5.80
CA ALA A 22 8.88 -10.93 6.55
C ALA A 22 7.89 -9.81 6.90
N SER A 23 8.38 -8.61 7.17
CA SER A 23 7.57 -7.41 7.43
C SER A 23 6.80 -6.94 6.21
N GLU A 24 7.50 -6.80 5.08
CA GLU A 24 6.91 -6.41 3.79
C GLU A 24 5.85 -7.42 3.36
N ILE A 25 6.11 -8.72 3.52
CA ILE A 25 5.12 -9.78 3.23
C ILE A 25 3.89 -9.68 4.13
N ARG A 26 4.05 -9.39 5.44
CA ARG A 26 2.91 -9.18 6.34
C ARG A 26 2.07 -7.98 5.93
N PHE A 27 2.74 -6.88 5.58
CA PHE A 27 2.07 -5.68 5.07
C PHE A 27 1.26 -6.00 3.82
N ILE A 28 1.89 -6.61 2.80
CA ILE A 28 1.25 -6.97 1.53
C ILE A 28 0.03 -7.86 1.76
N ARG A 29 0.19 -8.94 2.54
CA ARG A 29 -0.92 -9.87 2.84
C ARG A 29 -2.09 -9.18 3.52
N GLN A 30 -1.82 -8.27 4.46
CA GLN A 30 -2.88 -7.55 5.15
C GLN A 30 -3.58 -6.55 4.22
N LEU A 31 -2.82 -5.86 3.37
CA LEU A 31 -3.35 -4.91 2.40
C LEU A 31 -4.23 -5.61 1.35
N GLU A 32 -3.73 -6.69 0.75
CA GLU A 32 -4.47 -7.52 -0.21
C GLU A 32 -5.72 -8.12 0.42
N LYS A 33 -5.63 -8.61 1.67
CA LYS A 33 -6.79 -9.13 2.40
C LYS A 33 -7.88 -8.06 2.59
N ALA A 34 -7.48 -6.81 2.84
CA ALA A 34 -8.41 -5.71 3.05
C ALA A 34 -9.07 -5.22 1.76
N LEU A 35 -8.37 -5.32 0.63
CA LEU A 35 -8.76 -4.69 -0.64
C LEU A 35 -9.18 -5.67 -1.74
N GLY A 36 -9.02 -6.98 -1.52
CA GLY A 36 -9.48 -8.01 -2.45
C GLY A 36 -8.39 -8.50 -3.42
N GLY A 37 -7.15 -8.65 -2.95
CA GLY A 37 -6.01 -9.05 -3.76
C GLY A 37 -5.30 -7.88 -4.43
N ALA A 38 -4.26 -8.18 -5.22
CA ALA A 38 -3.40 -7.17 -5.85
C ALA A 38 -4.19 -6.20 -6.77
N ASP A 39 -5.15 -6.70 -7.56
CA ASP A 39 -5.99 -5.86 -8.42
C ASP A 39 -6.83 -4.87 -7.60
N GLY A 40 -7.36 -5.32 -6.46
CA GLY A 40 -8.09 -4.49 -5.52
C GLY A 40 -7.23 -3.39 -4.91
N VAL A 41 -5.96 -3.71 -4.59
CA VAL A 41 -4.97 -2.73 -4.13
C VAL A 41 -4.74 -1.64 -5.18
N LEU A 42 -4.49 -2.02 -6.44
CA LEU A 42 -4.26 -1.06 -7.53
C LEU A 42 -5.48 -0.19 -7.81
N SER A 43 -6.68 -0.78 -7.83
CA SER A 43 -7.93 -0.04 -8.09
C SER A 43 -8.20 1.01 -7.01
N VAL A 44 -8.05 0.63 -5.74
CA VAL A 44 -8.29 1.53 -4.61
C VAL A 44 -7.19 2.58 -4.48
N TYR A 45 -5.92 2.21 -4.71
CA TYR A 45 -4.80 3.15 -4.71
C TYR A 45 -4.92 4.18 -5.83
N GLY A 46 -5.26 3.75 -7.05
CA GLY A 46 -5.49 4.64 -8.19
C GLY A 46 -6.62 5.62 -7.91
N ALA A 47 -7.78 5.12 -7.44
CA ALA A 47 -8.89 5.98 -7.06
C ALA A 47 -8.54 7.00 -5.96
N TRP A 48 -7.74 6.59 -4.96
CA TRP A 48 -7.26 7.49 -3.90
C TRP A 48 -6.29 8.55 -4.41
N ARG A 49 -5.35 8.17 -5.29
CA ARG A 49 -4.40 9.11 -5.89
C ARG A 49 -5.13 10.11 -6.77
N ASP A 50 -5.99 9.65 -7.67
CA ASP A 50 -6.79 10.51 -8.54
C ASP A 50 -7.65 11.46 -7.69
N ALA A 51 -8.25 10.97 -6.58
CA ALA A 51 -8.99 11.81 -5.65
C ALA A 51 -8.14 12.85 -4.89
N SER A 52 -6.88 12.54 -4.63
CA SER A 52 -5.94 13.46 -3.96
C SER A 52 -5.40 14.53 -4.90
N GLU A 53 -5.39 14.25 -6.19
CA GLU A 53 -4.92 15.16 -7.26
C GLU A 53 -6.06 15.97 -7.92
N SER A 54 -7.32 15.59 -7.70
CA SER A 54 -8.49 16.24 -8.32
C SER A 54 -8.92 17.53 -7.62
N GLU A 55 -9.48 18.46 -8.39
CA GLU A 55 -10.14 19.65 -7.84
C GLU A 55 -11.52 19.32 -7.24
N PRO A 56 -12.04 20.14 -6.30
CA PRO A 56 -13.37 19.96 -5.74
C PRO A 56 -14.46 20.01 -6.82
N GLY A 57 -15.06 18.85 -7.14
CA GLY A 57 -16.17 18.73 -8.10
C GLY A 57 -15.89 17.83 -9.30
N GLU A 58 -14.64 17.40 -9.51
CA GLU A 58 -14.25 16.56 -10.64
C GLU A 58 -14.34 15.04 -10.36
N LEU A 59 -14.51 14.65 -9.08
CA LEU A 59 -14.54 13.25 -8.68
C LEU A 59 -15.93 12.62 -8.79
N SER A 60 -15.99 11.45 -9.42
CA SER A 60 -17.19 10.62 -9.41
C SER A 60 -17.47 10.04 -8.01
N ALA A 61 -18.74 9.83 -7.67
CA ALA A 61 -19.14 9.22 -6.39
C ALA A 61 -18.54 7.81 -6.19
N ALA A 62 -18.33 7.06 -7.27
CA ALA A 62 -17.69 5.75 -7.25
C ALA A 62 -16.20 5.84 -6.89
N THR A 63 -15.48 6.80 -7.48
CA THR A 63 -14.07 7.10 -7.18
C THR A 63 -13.91 7.52 -5.72
N SER A 64 -14.76 8.42 -5.23
CA SER A 64 -14.74 8.85 -3.82
C SER A 64 -14.99 7.69 -2.84
N SER A 65 -15.89 6.76 -3.17
CA SER A 65 -16.19 5.60 -2.33
C SER A 65 -15.05 4.57 -2.26
N LEU A 66 -14.24 4.46 -3.32
CA LEU A 66 -13.03 3.64 -3.31
C LEU A 66 -11.89 4.35 -2.59
N ALA A 67 -11.68 5.63 -2.88
CA ALA A 67 -10.60 6.45 -2.31
C ALA A 67 -10.60 6.46 -0.77
N ILE A 68 -11.77 6.53 -0.13
CA ILE A 68 -11.87 6.52 1.35
C ILE A 68 -11.38 5.22 2.00
N LYS A 69 -11.30 4.12 1.24
CA LYS A 69 -10.85 2.82 1.77
C LYS A 69 -9.34 2.78 1.94
N TRP A 70 -8.59 3.54 1.14
CA TRP A 70 -7.14 3.48 1.10
C TRP A 70 -6.47 3.81 2.45
N PRO A 71 -6.73 4.96 3.11
CA PRO A 71 -6.02 5.30 4.34
C PRO A 71 -6.22 4.26 5.45
N LYS A 72 -7.45 3.74 5.59
CA LYS A 72 -7.78 2.73 6.60
C LYS A 72 -7.10 1.39 6.32
N ALA A 73 -7.08 0.95 5.07
CA ALA A 73 -6.43 -0.30 4.69
C ALA A 73 -4.91 -0.21 4.84
N PHE A 74 -4.32 0.92 4.44
CA PHE A 74 -2.89 1.18 4.56
C PHE A 74 -2.43 1.23 6.02
N ASP A 75 -3.13 1.96 6.89
CA ASP A 75 -2.83 2.01 8.33
C ASP A 75 -2.94 0.63 9.00
N ALA A 76 -3.96 -0.17 8.64
CA ALA A 76 -4.08 -1.53 9.14
C ALA A 76 -2.93 -2.44 8.67
N ALA A 77 -2.50 -2.29 7.41
CA ALA A 77 -1.36 -3.02 6.86
C ALA A 77 -0.04 -2.59 7.53
N GLN A 78 0.15 -1.28 7.78
CA GLN A 78 1.32 -0.75 8.46
C GLN A 78 1.45 -1.33 9.87
N ARG A 79 0.38 -1.30 10.67
CA ARG A 79 0.36 -1.92 12.00
C ARG A 79 0.66 -3.42 11.96
N ALA A 80 0.18 -4.14 10.95
CA ALA A 80 0.44 -5.57 10.79
C ALA A 80 1.90 -5.87 10.39
N GLY A 81 2.48 -5.08 9.48
CA GLY A 81 3.86 -5.21 9.05
C GLY A 81 4.84 -4.96 10.20
N LEU A 82 4.64 -3.83 10.91
CA LEU A 82 5.51 -3.35 12.00
C LEU A 82 5.33 -4.11 13.32
N LYS A 83 4.32 -4.96 13.47
CA LYS A 83 3.98 -5.63 14.75
C LYS A 83 5.16 -6.28 15.49
N ASN A 84 6.18 -6.75 14.75
CA ASN A 84 7.32 -7.47 15.31
C ASN A 84 8.64 -6.67 15.27
N ILE A 85 8.60 -5.38 14.91
CA ILE A 85 9.81 -4.57 14.65
C ILE A 85 10.10 -3.59 15.80
N GLY A 86 9.25 -3.55 16.83
CA GLY A 86 9.40 -2.61 17.95
C GLY A 86 8.98 -1.18 17.58
N GLU A 87 9.10 -0.27 18.55
CA GLU A 87 8.75 1.13 18.37
C GLU A 87 9.84 1.83 17.54
N SER A 88 9.47 2.37 16.37
CA SER A 88 10.40 2.96 15.41
C SER A 88 9.68 3.98 14.54
N GLU A 89 10.45 4.85 13.86
CA GLU A 89 9.94 5.71 12.78
C GLU A 89 9.70 4.95 11.46
N ALA A 90 9.64 3.62 11.51
CA ALA A 90 9.54 2.79 10.34
C ALA A 90 8.20 2.95 9.63
N HIS A 91 8.24 3.04 8.30
CA HIS A 91 7.05 3.09 7.46
C HIS A 91 7.21 2.23 6.21
N PHE A 92 6.11 1.98 5.54
CA PHE A 92 6.13 1.29 4.26
C PHE A 92 5.93 2.29 3.12
N GLU A 93 6.68 2.11 2.04
CA GLU A 93 6.46 2.80 0.77
C GLU A 93 5.98 1.78 -0.26
N MET A 94 4.89 2.12 -0.95
CA MET A 94 4.39 1.33 -2.08
C MET A 94 4.75 2.03 -3.40
N ARG A 95 5.21 1.26 -4.39
CA ARG A 95 5.47 1.74 -5.75
C ARG A 95 4.77 0.83 -6.76
N VAL A 96 3.89 1.40 -7.57
CA VAL A 96 3.23 0.67 -8.67
C VAL A 96 4.24 0.51 -9.80
N GLU A 97 4.39 -0.71 -10.32
CA GLU A 97 5.20 -0.93 -11.51
C GLU A 97 4.45 -0.34 -12.70
N ARG A 98 5.03 0.69 -13.33
CA ARG A 98 4.53 1.19 -14.61
C ARG A 98 4.75 0.06 -15.61
N SER A 99 3.69 -0.67 -15.95
CA SER A 99 3.74 -1.53 -17.13
C SER A 99 4.13 -0.64 -18.31
N VAL A 100 5.31 -0.88 -18.88
CA VAL A 100 5.67 -0.30 -20.18
C VAL A 100 4.66 -0.86 -21.17
N ALA A 101 3.73 -0.01 -21.61
CA ALA A 101 2.89 -0.34 -22.75
C ALA A 101 3.84 -0.49 -23.96
N GLY A 102 4.06 -1.74 -24.37
CA GLY A 102 4.74 -2.09 -25.61
C GLY A 102 3.81 -1.99 -26.80
#